data_AF-A0A1S8A9N8-F1
#
_entry.id   AF-A0A1S8A9N8-F1
#
_cell.length_a   1.000
_cell.length_b   1.000
_cell.length_c   1.000
_cell.angle_alpha   90.00
_cell.angle_beta   90.00
_cell.angle_gamma   90.00
#
_symmetry.space_group_name_H-M   'P 1'
#
loop_
_entity.id
_entity.type
_entity.pdbx_description
1 polymer ?
#
loop_
_entity_poly.entity_id
_entity_poly.type
_entity_poly.pdbx_seq_one_letter_code
_entity_poly.pdbx_strand_id
1 'polypeptide(L)'
;MLQLSWGTSTDVWSFGNTILSLVHGGGYHHFDPGWEGFKPEDQDYEITVLKRMYNSLGPFPPSIADIIDLDTFEIIHFLNQQGPPQRPLQRWSTKELPPADNEFIRRILKFDPRDRPTVEEILQDEWFTDESDDTREPIPVEPKKELGKPAPGFCR
;
A
#
# COMPACT_ATOMS: atom_id res chain seq x y z
N MET A 1 -12.99 9.22 10.42
CA MET A 1 -12.33 8.06 9.77
C MET A 1 -12.89 6.77 10.37
N LEU A 2 -13.77 6.05 9.66
CA LEU A 2 -14.42 4.71 9.86
C LEU A 2 -14.82 4.21 11.27
N GLN A 3 -14.33 4.78 12.37
CA GLN A 3 -14.57 4.46 13.78
C GLN A 3 -14.44 2.96 14.14
N LEU A 4 -13.70 2.20 13.35
CA LEU A 4 -13.47 0.77 13.58
C LEU A 4 -12.65 0.53 14.86
N SER A 5 -12.91 -0.59 15.52
CA SER A 5 -12.11 -1.03 16.66
C SER A 5 -10.64 -1.22 16.26
N TRP A 6 -9.74 -0.60 17.01
CA TRP A 6 -8.30 -0.80 16.85
C TRP A 6 -7.90 -2.22 17.24
N GLY A 7 -7.09 -2.88 16.42
CA GLY A 7 -6.58 -4.22 16.66
C GLY A 7 -5.59 -4.64 15.59
N THR A 8 -5.18 -5.92 15.60
CA THR A 8 -4.16 -6.47 14.69
C THR A 8 -4.51 -6.23 13.21
N SER A 9 -5.79 -6.28 12.85
CA SER A 9 -6.23 -5.97 11.48
C SER A 9 -5.89 -4.54 11.06
N THR A 10 -5.88 -3.58 11.99
CA THR A 10 -5.49 -2.18 11.73
C THR A 10 -3.99 -2.03 11.53
N ASP A 11 -3.20 -2.81 12.26
CA ASP A 11 -1.74 -2.88 12.07
C ASP A 11 -1.43 -3.47 10.69
N VAL A 12 -2.13 -4.54 10.29
CA VAL A 12 -2.02 -5.15 8.94
C VAL A 12 -2.36 -4.13 7.84
N TRP A 13 -3.40 -3.32 8.02
CA TRP A 13 -3.72 -2.24 7.09
C TRP A 13 -2.59 -1.20 6.99
N SER A 14 -2.05 -0.79 8.13
CA SER A 14 -0.95 0.19 8.19
C SER A 14 0.33 -0.37 7.57
N PHE A 15 0.59 -1.67 7.75
CA PHE A 15 1.68 -2.38 7.09
C PHE A 15 1.52 -2.37 5.57
N GLY A 16 0.34 -2.72 5.04
CA GLY A 16 0.08 -2.66 3.60
C GLY A 16 0.27 -1.27 2.99
N ASN A 17 -0.15 -0.21 3.71
CA ASN A 17 0.12 1.16 3.30
C ASN A 17 1.61 1.49 3.31
N THR A 18 2.35 1.00 4.30
CA THR A 18 3.80 1.18 4.39
C THR A 18 4.51 0.52 3.19
N ILE A 19 4.14 -0.71 2.83
CA ILE A 19 4.68 -1.39 1.65
C ILE A 19 4.35 -0.60 0.38
N LEU A 20 3.10 -0.16 0.21
CA LEU A 20 2.70 0.67 -0.94
C LEU A 20 3.54 1.95 -1.04
N SER A 21 3.78 2.62 0.08
CA SER A 21 4.67 3.78 0.17
C SER A 21 6.11 3.46 -0.21
N LEU A 22 6.65 2.32 0.26
CA LEU A 22 8.03 1.91 -0.01
C LEU A 22 8.26 1.52 -1.47
N VAL A 23 7.30 0.82 -2.09
CA VAL A 23 7.36 0.46 -3.51
C VAL A 23 7.42 1.70 -4.40
N HIS A 24 6.68 2.75 -4.04
CA HIS A 24 6.69 4.01 -4.81
C HIS A 24 7.85 4.93 -4.43
N GLY A 25 8.31 4.87 -3.18
CA GLY A 25 9.36 5.74 -2.65
C GLY A 25 8.92 7.21 -2.46
N GLY A 26 9.88 8.08 -2.13
CA GLY A 26 9.70 9.53 -2.17
C GLY A 26 8.68 10.14 -1.20
N GLY A 27 8.32 9.44 -0.11
CA GLY A 27 7.28 9.89 0.82
C GLY A 27 5.85 9.77 0.23
N TYR A 28 5.66 8.87 -0.73
CA TYR A 28 4.36 8.64 -1.35
C TYR A 28 3.35 8.06 -0.34
N HIS A 29 2.28 8.80 -0.04
CA HIS A 29 1.18 8.35 0.82
C HIS A 29 -0.12 8.34 0.03
N HIS A 30 -0.48 7.18 -0.52
CA HIS A 30 -1.52 7.05 -1.54
C HIS A 30 -2.88 7.63 -1.11
N PHE A 31 -3.32 7.33 0.12
CA PHE A 31 -4.62 7.76 0.64
C PHE A 31 -4.59 9.11 1.36
N ASP A 32 -3.42 9.74 1.55
CA ASP A 32 -3.32 11.03 2.24
C ASP A 32 -3.64 12.18 1.28
N PRO A 33 -4.73 12.95 1.49
CA PRO A 33 -5.09 14.09 0.65
C PRO A 33 -4.25 15.35 0.93
N GLY A 34 -3.30 15.30 1.86
CA GLY A 34 -2.41 16.42 2.19
C GLY A 34 -1.67 17.02 0.99
N TRP A 35 -1.31 16.21 -0.02
CA TRP A 35 -0.67 16.72 -1.23
C TRP A 35 -1.59 17.55 -2.14
N GLU A 36 -2.91 17.46 -1.96
CA GLU A 36 -3.92 18.33 -2.59
C GLU A 36 -4.21 19.58 -1.73
N GLY A 37 -3.55 19.73 -0.57
CA GLY A 37 -3.72 20.85 0.34
C GLY A 37 -4.79 20.67 1.41
N PHE A 38 -5.45 19.51 1.45
CA PHE A 38 -6.43 19.20 2.49
C PHE A 38 -5.75 18.96 3.84
N LYS A 39 -6.35 19.50 4.89
CA LYS A 39 -5.94 19.29 6.28
C LYS A 39 -6.93 18.37 6.99
N PRO A 40 -6.51 17.64 8.04
CA PRO A 40 -7.40 16.75 8.78
C PRO A 40 -8.66 17.41 9.34
N GLU A 41 -8.63 18.73 9.55
CA GLU A 41 -9.76 19.50 10.06
C GLU A 41 -10.77 19.90 8.97
N ASP A 42 -10.41 19.71 7.69
CA ASP A 42 -11.30 20.04 6.58
C ASP A 42 -12.46 19.05 6.50
N GLN A 43 -13.68 19.58 6.36
CA GLN A 43 -14.89 18.76 6.29
C GLN A 43 -14.83 17.70 5.17
N ASP A 44 -14.17 18.03 4.05
CA ASP A 44 -14.05 17.15 2.89
C ASP A 44 -12.87 16.17 2.99
N TYR A 45 -12.05 16.22 4.06
CA TYR A 45 -10.88 15.35 4.21
C TYR A 45 -11.29 13.86 4.19
N GLU A 46 -12.28 13.49 5.02
CA GLU A 46 -12.68 12.09 5.18
C GLU A 46 -13.31 11.51 3.90
N ILE A 47 -14.21 12.25 3.26
CA ILE A 47 -14.82 11.82 2.00
C ILE A 47 -13.78 11.71 0.88
N THR A 48 -12.76 12.57 0.87
CA THR A 48 -11.66 12.49 -0.09
C THR A 48 -10.81 11.23 0.12
N VAL A 49 -10.49 10.89 1.37
CA VAL A 49 -9.81 9.62 1.72
C VAL A 49 -10.64 8.42 1.25
N LEU A 50 -11.94 8.37 1.58
CA LEU A 50 -12.82 7.27 1.19
C LEU A 50 -13.00 7.15 -0.32
N LYS A 51 -13.05 8.27 -1.04
CA LYS A 51 -13.12 8.29 -2.50
C LYS A 51 -11.85 7.74 -3.15
N ARG A 52 -10.67 8.04 -2.58
CA ARG A 52 -9.40 7.47 -3.07
C ARG A 52 -9.31 5.97 -2.80
N MET A 53 -9.68 5.57 -1.58
CA MET A 53 -9.85 4.17 -1.22
C MET A 53 -10.77 3.44 -2.21
N TYR A 54 -11.95 3.99 -2.50
CA TYR A 54 -12.88 3.46 -3.50
C TYR A 54 -12.23 3.33 -4.87
N ASN A 55 -11.57 4.38 -5.35
CA ASN A 55 -11.00 4.38 -6.70
C ASN A 55 -9.89 3.35 -6.89
N SER A 56 -9.18 2.99 -5.83
CA SER A 56 -8.03 2.07 -5.89
C SER A 56 -8.36 0.64 -5.49
N LEU A 57 -9.18 0.46 -4.45
CA LEU A 57 -9.47 -0.85 -3.83
C LEU A 57 -10.95 -1.25 -3.99
N GLY A 58 -11.79 -0.35 -4.48
CA GLY A 58 -13.24 -0.49 -4.59
C GLY A 58 -13.73 -1.64 -5.48
N PRO A 59 -15.03 -1.97 -5.38
CA PRO A 59 -16.03 -1.33 -4.52
C PRO A 59 -15.92 -1.72 -3.04
N PHE A 60 -16.56 -0.98 -2.13
CA PHE A 60 -16.65 -1.38 -0.73
C PHE A 60 -17.59 -2.59 -0.59
N PRO A 61 -17.21 -3.63 0.16
CA PRO A 61 -18.03 -4.83 0.31
C PRO A 61 -19.27 -4.54 1.18
N PRO A 62 -20.43 -5.16 0.91
CA PRO A 62 -21.64 -4.97 1.73
C PRO A 62 -21.43 -5.31 3.21
N SER A 63 -20.55 -6.26 3.53
CA SER A 63 -20.26 -6.71 4.89
C SER A 63 -19.75 -5.61 5.80
N ILE A 64 -19.11 -4.56 5.26
CA ILE A 64 -18.57 -3.47 6.06
C ILE A 64 -19.67 -2.67 6.78
N ALA A 65 -20.92 -2.73 6.30
CA ALA A 65 -22.06 -2.05 6.92
C ALA A 65 -22.33 -2.51 8.36
N ASP A 66 -21.89 -3.72 8.72
CA ASP A 66 -22.09 -4.28 10.07
C ASP A 66 -21.22 -3.60 11.15
N ILE A 67 -20.16 -2.90 10.74
CA ILE A 67 -19.08 -2.46 11.63
C ILE A 67 -18.78 -0.96 11.55
N ILE A 68 -19.45 -0.22 10.68
CA ILE A 68 -19.29 1.24 10.52
C ILE A 68 -20.48 2.00 11.09
N ASP A 69 -20.29 3.28 11.40
CA ASP A 69 -21.37 4.19 11.76
C ASP A 69 -22.23 4.60 10.55
N LEU A 70 -23.38 5.21 10.84
CA LEU A 70 -24.38 5.60 9.82
C LEU A 70 -23.83 6.65 8.84
N ASP A 71 -23.09 7.65 9.31
CA ASP A 71 -22.57 8.73 8.46
C ASP A 71 -21.56 8.16 7.45
N THR A 72 -20.66 7.29 7.93
CA THR A 72 -19.72 6.55 7.08
C THR A 72 -20.44 5.65 6.08
N PHE A 73 -21.50 4.95 6.51
CA PHE A 73 -22.31 4.09 5.65
C PHE A 73 -22.93 4.86 4.50
N GLU A 74 -23.50 6.05 4.76
CA GLU A 74 -24.11 6.90 3.73
C GLU A 74 -23.08 7.32 2.66
N ILE A 75 -21.86 7.70 3.07
CA ILE A 75 -20.78 8.07 2.16
C ILE A 75 -20.36 6.87 1.30
N ILE A 76 -20.12 5.71 1.92
CA ILE A 76 -19.70 4.49 1.20
C ILE A 76 -20.79 4.03 0.24
N HIS A 77 -22.06 4.07 0.66
CA HIS A 77 -23.19 3.72 -0.17
C HIS A 77 -23.29 4.66 -1.38
N PHE A 78 -23.16 5.96 -1.16
CA PHE A 78 -23.12 6.95 -2.23
C PHE A 78 -21.99 6.68 -3.23
N LEU A 79 -20.78 6.39 -2.76
CA LEU A 79 -19.61 6.09 -3.60
C LEU A 79 -19.83 4.82 -4.45
N ASN A 80 -20.34 3.74 -3.84
CA ASN A 80 -20.64 2.50 -4.55
C ASN A 80 -21.69 2.68 -5.67
N GLN A 81 -22.58 3.67 -5.55
CA GLN A 81 -23.58 3.99 -6.58
C GLN A 81 -23.02 4.81 -7.75
N GLN A 82 -21.83 5.41 -7.65
CA GLN A 82 -21.25 6.26 -8.70
C GLN A 82 -20.74 5.50 -9.93
N GLY A 83 -20.89 4.17 -9.96
CA GLY A 83 -20.32 3.31 -11.01
C GLY A 83 -18.90 2.84 -10.66
N PRO A 84 -18.24 2.08 -11.55
CA PRO A 84 -17.01 1.36 -11.21
C PRO A 84 -15.86 2.28 -10.77
N PRO A 85 -14.92 1.79 -9.93
CA PRO A 85 -13.70 2.51 -9.57
C PRO A 85 -12.96 3.01 -10.81
N GLN A 86 -12.52 4.27 -10.77
CA GLN A 86 -11.88 4.91 -11.93
C GLN A 86 -10.50 4.31 -12.22
N ARG A 87 -9.73 3.99 -11.17
CA ARG A 87 -8.34 3.56 -11.29
C ARG A 87 -7.96 2.46 -10.28
N PRO A 88 -8.63 1.30 -10.33
CA PRO A 88 -8.36 0.20 -9.41
C PRO A 88 -6.91 -0.26 -9.52
N LEU A 89 -6.33 -0.75 -8.43
CA LEU A 89 -4.92 -1.22 -8.36
C LEU A 89 -4.60 -2.20 -9.51
N GLN A 90 -5.55 -3.05 -9.88
CA GLN A 90 -5.56 -3.99 -11.01
C GLN A 90 -5.08 -3.35 -12.33
N ARG A 91 -5.33 -2.05 -12.52
CA ARG A 91 -5.07 -1.29 -13.75
C ARG A 91 -3.82 -0.42 -13.65
N TRP A 92 -3.09 -0.48 -12.54
CA TRP A 92 -1.85 0.27 -12.40
C TRP A 92 -0.79 -0.35 -13.31
N SER A 93 0.07 0.47 -13.89
CA SER A 93 1.10 -0.05 -14.79
C SER A 93 2.17 -0.81 -14.00
N THR A 94 2.88 -1.72 -14.66
CA THR A 94 3.99 -2.48 -14.05
C THR A 94 5.13 -1.59 -13.56
N LYS A 95 5.24 -0.35 -14.09
CA LYS A 95 6.19 0.67 -13.61
C LYS A 95 5.76 1.35 -12.32
N GLU A 96 4.45 1.45 -12.08
CA GLU A 96 3.89 2.06 -10.88
C GLU A 96 3.80 1.04 -9.75
N LEU A 97 3.29 -0.15 -10.09
CA LEU A 97 3.17 -1.22 -9.13
C LEU A 97 3.38 -2.56 -9.85
N PRO A 98 4.53 -3.21 -9.65
CA PRO A 98 4.78 -4.53 -10.18
C PRO A 98 3.71 -5.56 -9.90
N PRO A 99 3.55 -6.60 -10.74
CA PRO A 99 2.52 -7.62 -10.55
C PRO A 99 2.57 -8.32 -9.18
N ALA A 100 3.75 -8.78 -8.73
CA ALA A 100 3.93 -9.44 -7.44
C ALA A 100 3.54 -8.51 -6.27
N ASP A 101 4.02 -7.26 -6.29
CA ASP A 101 3.67 -6.25 -5.29
C ASP A 101 2.16 -5.92 -5.30
N ASN A 102 1.55 -5.84 -6.50
CA ASN A 102 0.14 -5.55 -6.68
C ASN A 102 -0.74 -6.64 -6.06
N GLU A 103 -0.40 -7.90 -6.32
CA GLU A 103 -1.10 -9.06 -5.79
C GLU A 103 -1.02 -9.08 -4.25
N PHE A 104 0.19 -8.93 -3.72
CA PHE A 104 0.44 -8.89 -2.28
C PHE A 104 -0.32 -7.74 -1.58
N ILE A 105 -0.23 -6.52 -2.13
CA ILE A 105 -0.92 -5.35 -1.56
C ILE A 105 -2.44 -5.53 -1.59
N ARG A 106 -3.00 -6.09 -2.67
CA ARG A 106 -4.45 -6.35 -2.78
C ARG A 106 -4.94 -7.47 -1.87
N ARG A 107 -4.06 -8.39 -1.47
CA ARG A 107 -4.34 -9.41 -0.46
C ARG A 107 -4.46 -8.76 0.93
N ILE A 108 -3.57 -7.83 1.25
CA ILE A 108 -3.49 -7.17 2.56
C ILE A 108 -4.52 -6.05 2.74
N LEU A 109 -4.65 -5.16 1.76
CA LEU A 109 -5.51 -3.97 1.83
C LEU A 109 -6.99 -4.32 1.54
N LYS A 110 -7.61 -5.08 2.45
CA LYS A 110 -9.06 -5.33 2.45
C LYS A 110 -9.81 -4.30 3.28
N PHE A 111 -10.94 -3.82 2.76
CA PHE A 111 -11.79 -2.88 3.49
C PHE A 111 -12.36 -3.49 4.76
N ASP A 112 -12.93 -4.69 4.65
CA ASP A 112 -13.41 -5.42 5.81
C ASP A 112 -12.20 -5.97 6.60
N PRO A 113 -12.02 -5.59 7.86
CA PRO A 113 -10.92 -6.10 8.68
C PRO A 113 -11.01 -7.62 8.91
N ARG A 114 -12.20 -8.23 8.78
CA ARG A 114 -12.41 -9.68 8.94
C ARG A 114 -11.84 -10.49 7.76
N ASP A 115 -11.69 -9.84 6.60
CA ASP A 115 -11.15 -10.46 5.39
C ASP A 115 -9.62 -10.30 5.27
N ARG A 116 -8.99 -9.56 6.19
CA ARG A 116 -7.54 -9.36 6.16
C ARG A 116 -6.82 -10.63 6.63
N PRO A 117 -5.71 -11.02 5.98
CA PRO A 117 -4.90 -12.13 6.45
C PRO A 117 -4.27 -11.82 7.81
N THR A 118 -4.02 -12.87 8.57
CA THR A 118 -3.21 -12.82 9.79
C THR A 118 -1.75 -12.50 9.47
N VAL A 119 -0.99 -12.08 10.48
CA VAL A 119 0.45 -11.81 10.30
C VAL A 119 1.19 -13.07 9.89
N GLU A 120 0.83 -14.21 10.47
CA GLU A 120 1.41 -15.52 10.14
C GLU A 120 1.16 -15.88 8.67
N GLU A 121 -0.06 -15.66 8.17
CA GLU A 121 -0.39 -15.90 6.75
C GLU A 121 0.35 -14.93 5.82
N ILE A 122 0.53 -13.68 6.22
CA ILE A 122 1.31 -12.69 5.45
C ILE A 122 2.76 -13.16 5.33
N LEU A 123 3.36 -13.65 6.41
CA LEU A 123 4.76 -14.10 6.40
C LEU A 123 5.00 -15.39 5.59
N GLN A 124 3.95 -16.15 5.29
CA GLN A 124 4.01 -17.33 4.42
C GLN A 124 3.69 -17.00 2.95
N ASP A 125 3.45 -15.73 2.63
CA ASP A 125 3.10 -15.32 1.26
C ASP A 125 4.30 -15.48 0.31
N GLU A 126 4.03 -15.91 -0.92
CA GLU A 126 5.05 -16.13 -1.95
C GLU A 126 5.86 -14.86 -2.25
N TRP A 127 5.29 -13.67 -1.99
CA TRP A 127 5.97 -12.39 -2.13
C TRP A 127 7.29 -12.31 -1.34
N PHE A 128 7.40 -13.03 -0.21
CA PHE A 128 8.61 -13.08 0.62
C PHE A 128 9.64 -14.11 0.16
N THR A 129 9.35 -14.89 -0.88
CA THR A 129 10.24 -15.95 -1.36
C THR A 129 11.18 -15.45 -2.45
N ASP A 130 12.33 -16.11 -2.60
CA ASP A 130 13.29 -15.81 -3.66
C ASP A 130 12.77 -16.15 -5.08
N GLU A 131 11.66 -16.89 -5.17
CA GLU A 131 10.99 -17.25 -6.42
C GLU A 131 9.92 -16.22 -6.83
N SER A 132 9.64 -15.24 -5.95
CA SER A 132 8.79 -14.09 -6.28
C SER A 132 9.38 -13.32 -7.47
N ASP A 133 8.54 -12.91 -8.41
CA ASP A 133 8.96 -12.12 -9.55
C ASP A 133 9.51 -10.75 -9.09
N ASP A 134 10.82 -10.66 -8.87
CA ASP A 134 11.49 -9.37 -8.60
C ASP A 134 11.58 -8.59 -9.90
N THR A 135 10.61 -7.71 -10.06
CA THR A 135 10.50 -6.82 -11.23
C THR A 135 11.31 -5.54 -11.11
N ARG A 136 12.01 -5.32 -9.98
CA ARG A 136 12.83 -4.12 -9.79
C ARG A 136 14.15 -4.31 -10.51
N GLU A 137 14.64 -3.25 -11.14
CA GLU A 137 15.98 -3.31 -11.72
C GLU A 137 17.00 -3.54 -10.59
N PRO A 138 17.93 -4.50 -10.77
CA PRO A 138 18.92 -4.78 -9.74
C PRO A 138 19.72 -3.52 -9.43
N ILE A 139 19.97 -3.29 -8.13
CA ILE A 139 20.79 -2.16 -7.69
C ILE A 139 22.12 -2.23 -8.43
N PRO A 140 22.55 -1.15 -9.12
CA PRO A 140 23.84 -1.14 -9.81
C PRO A 140 24.93 -1.58 -8.85
N VAL A 141 25.60 -2.68 -9.18
CA VAL A 141 26.70 -3.19 -8.36
C VAL A 141 27.82 -2.17 -8.43
N GLU A 142 28.10 -1.47 -7.33
CA GLU A 142 29.28 -0.61 -7.26
C GLU A 142 30.52 -1.46 -7.54
N PRO A 143 31.42 -1.03 -8.45
CA PRO A 143 32.62 -1.78 -8.75
C PRO A 143 33.43 -1.94 -7.47
N LYS A 144 33.80 -3.19 -7.13
CA LYS A 144 34.69 -3.49 -6.02
C LYS A 144 35.93 -2.60 -6.17
N LYS A 145 36.18 -1.71 -5.21
CA LYS A 145 37.44 -0.98 -5.11
C LYS A 145 38.57 -2.01 -5.07
N GLU A 146 39.32 -2.12 -6.16
CA GLU A 146 40.56 -2.89 -6.14
C GLU A 146 41.45 -2.30 -5.04
N LEU A 147 41.76 -3.13 -4.04
CA LEU A 147 42.72 -2.78 -3.01
C LEU A 147 44.07 -2.59 -3.70
N GLY A 148 44.48 -1.32 -3.84
CA GLY A 148 45.70 -0.93 -4.53
C GLY A 148 46.89 -1.77 -4.05
N LYS A 149 47.67 -2.28 -5.00
CA LYS A 149 48.89 -3.05 -4.73
C LYS A 149 49.78 -2.28 -3.74
N PRO A 150 50.35 -2.92 -2.71
CA PRO A 150 51.24 -2.25 -1.79
C PRO A 150 52.46 -1.69 -2.55
N ALA A 151 52.82 -0.45 -2.24
CA ALA A 151 53.96 0.23 -2.83
C ALA A 151 55.25 -0.58 -2.61
N PRO A 152 56.17 -0.62 -3.60
CA PRO A 152 57.42 -1.36 -3.46
C PRO A 152 58.23 -0.78 -2.30
N GLY A 153 58.63 -1.67 -1.38
CA GLY A 153 59.33 -1.33 -0.16
C GLY A 153 60.65 -0.61 -0.42
N PHE A 154 60.89 0.45 0.35
CA PHE A 154 62.21 1.05 0.50
C PHE A 154 63.15 0.04 1.18
N CYS A 155 64.08 -0.54 0.44
CA CYS A 155 65.27 -1.13 1.03
C CYS A 155 66.17 0.01 1.54
N ARG A 156 66.59 -0.09 2.81
CA ARG A 156 67.62 0.76 3.42
C ARG A 156 69.00 0.43 2.86
#